data_AF-A0A8C9J8Z6-F1
#
_entry.id   AF-A0A8C9J8Z6-F1
#
_cell.length_a   1.000
_cell.length_b   1.000
_cell.length_c   1.000
_cell.angle_alpha   90.00
_cell.angle_beta   90.00
_cell.angle_gamma   90.00
#
_symmetry.space_group_name_H-M   'P 1'
#
loop_
_entity.id
_entity.type
_entity.pdbx_description
1 polymer ?
#
loop_
_entity_poly.entity_id
_entity_poly.type
_entity_poly.pdbx_seq_one_letter_code
_entity_poly.pdbx_strand_id
1 'polypeptide(L)'
;MMFVGFLGCYGAIQESQCLLGTFFTCLVILFACEVAAGIWGFVNKDQIAKDVKQFYDQALQQAVVDDDANNAKAVVKTFHETVREGTARTARSVSTSILKREDCHQKIDDLFSGKLYLIGIAAIVVAVIMIFEMILSMVLCCGIRNSSVY
;
A
#
# COMPACT_ATOMS: atom_id res chain seq x y z
N MET A 1 -1.09 2.78 10.33
CA MET A 1 0.35 2.74 10.67
C MET A 1 0.70 3.38 12.02
N MET A 2 0.02 4.45 12.48
CA MET A 2 0.41 5.14 13.72
C MET A 2 0.36 4.27 14.98
N PHE A 3 -0.71 3.51 15.20
CA PHE A 3 -0.88 2.71 16.43
C PHE A 3 0.12 1.54 16.52
N VAL A 4 0.26 0.76 15.45
CA VAL A 4 1.19 -0.39 15.39
C VAL A 4 2.64 0.08 15.53
N GLY A 5 3.00 1.21 14.91
CA GLY A 5 4.33 1.81 15.08
C GLY A 5 4.59 2.32 16.50
N PHE A 6 3.57 2.88 17.17
CA PHE A 6 3.69 3.27 18.57
C PHE A 6 3.97 2.07 19.48
N LEU A 7 3.24 0.96 19.33
CA LEU A 7 3.46 -0.25 20.12
C LEU A 7 4.87 -0.84 19.91
N GLY A 8 5.36 -0.86 18.67
CA GLY A 8 6.70 -1.33 18.37
C GLY A 8 7.79 -0.43 19.00
N CYS A 9 7.70 0.89 18.76
CA CYS A 9 8.70 1.84 19.25
C CYS A 9 8.68 1.97 20.78
N TYR A 10 7.49 2.15 21.38
CA TYR A 10 7.35 2.28 22.83
C TYR A 10 7.66 0.96 23.55
N GLY A 11 7.37 -0.18 22.93
CA GLY A 11 7.66 -1.50 23.47
C GLY A 11 9.15 -1.79 23.54
N ALA A 12 9.91 -1.31 22.55
CA ALA A 12 11.37 -1.36 22.54
C ALA A 12 11.98 -0.40 23.58
N ILE A 13 11.47 0.83 23.70
CA ILE A 13 12.00 1.84 24.64
C ILE A 13 11.75 1.45 26.10
N GLN A 14 10.55 0.96 26.42
CA GLN A 14 10.16 0.65 27.80
C GLN A 14 10.56 -0.77 28.23
N GLU A 15 11.21 -1.54 27.35
CA GLU A 15 11.55 -2.96 27.56
C GLU A 15 10.35 -3.80 28.06
N SER A 16 9.13 -3.46 27.63
CA SER A 16 7.91 -4.09 28.12
C SER A 16 7.55 -5.33 27.30
N GLN A 17 7.71 -6.51 27.92
CA GLN A 17 7.34 -7.80 27.33
C GLN A 17 5.89 -7.84 26.83
N CYS A 18 4.96 -7.24 27.57
CA CYS A 18 3.54 -7.23 27.23
C CYS A 18 3.27 -6.39 25.98
N LEU A 19 3.87 -5.20 25.87
CA LEU A 19 3.70 -4.32 24.72
C LEU A 19 4.35 -4.89 23.46
N LEU A 20 5.49 -5.56 23.62
CA LEU A 20 6.18 -6.23 22.52
C LEU A 20 5.42 -7.49 22.05
N GLY A 21 4.76 -8.20 22.97
CA GLY A 21 3.88 -9.33 22.66
C GLY A 21 2.61 -8.91 21.91
N THR A 22 1.98 -7.79 22.28
CA THR A 22 0.83 -7.25 21.53
C THR A 22 1.26 -6.79 20.14
N PHE A 23 2.42 -6.13 20.01
CA PHE A 23 3.01 -5.78 18.72
C PHE A 23 3.21 -7.01 17.82
N PHE A 24 3.84 -8.08 18.33
CA PHE A 24 4.02 -9.33 17.59
C PHE A 24 2.69 -9.95 17.15
N THR A 25 1.69 -9.97 18.03
CA THR A 25 0.36 -10.50 17.71
C THR A 25 -0.31 -9.67 16.60
N CYS A 26 -0.21 -8.34 16.66
CA CYS A 26 -0.69 -7.46 15.60
C CYS A 26 0.01 -7.74 14.27
N LEU A 27 1.33 -7.97 14.25
CA LEU A 27 2.06 -8.30 13.03
C LEU A 27 1.62 -9.64 12.43
N VAL A 28 1.38 -10.67 13.25
CA VAL A 28 0.87 -11.97 12.77
C VAL A 28 -0.51 -11.81 12.12
N ILE A 29 -1.40 -11.02 12.73
CA ILE A 29 -2.73 -10.74 12.15
C ILE A 29 -2.60 -9.97 10.83
N LEU A 30 -1.73 -8.96 10.76
CA LEU A 30 -1.49 -8.20 9.53
C LEU A 30 -0.94 -9.09 8.41
N PHE A 31 0.02 -9.97 8.73
CA PHE A 31 0.58 -10.92 7.77
C PHE A 31 -0.49 -11.89 7.24
N ALA A 32 -1.35 -12.42 8.11
CA ALA A 32 -2.46 -13.28 7.69
C ALA A 32 -3.45 -12.53 6.79
N CYS A 33 -3.79 -11.27 7.13
CA CYS A 33 -4.62 -10.42 6.29
C CYS A 33 -3.96 -10.11 4.94
N GLU A 34 -2.65 -9.88 4.90
CA GLU A 34 -1.91 -9.61 3.66
C GLU A 34 -1.93 -10.82 2.74
N VAL A 35 -1.70 -12.03 3.27
CA VAL A 35 -1.82 -13.27 2.49
C VAL A 35 -3.25 -13.48 2.00
N ALA A 36 -4.25 -13.27 2.86
CA ALA A 36 -5.65 -13.41 2.47
C ALA A 36 -6.05 -12.41 1.37
N ALA A 37 -5.67 -11.14 1.52
CA ALA A 37 -5.91 -10.08 0.53
C ALA A 37 -5.14 -10.34 -0.77
N GLY A 38 -3.90 -10.85 -0.69
CA GLY A 38 -3.10 -11.23 -1.84
C GLY A 38 -3.74 -12.35 -2.65
N ILE A 39 -4.22 -13.41 -2.00
CA ILE A 39 -4.93 -14.51 -2.66
C ILE A 39 -6.25 -14.00 -3.26
N TRP A 40 -7.05 -13.28 -2.47
CA TRP A 40 -8.34 -12.77 -2.93
C TRP A 40 -8.19 -11.84 -4.13
N GLY A 41 -7.19 -10.95 -4.09
CA GLY A 41 -6.92 -10.02 -5.17
C GLY A 41 -6.30 -10.65 -6.41
N PHE A 42 -5.53 -11.73 -6.25
CA PHE A 42 -5.05 -12.51 -7.38
C PHE A 42 -6.20 -13.23 -8.09
N VAL A 43 -7.10 -13.85 -7.33
CA VAL A 43 -8.27 -14.58 -7.89
C VAL A 43 -9.27 -13.61 -8.54
N ASN A 44 -9.51 -12.44 -7.93
CA ASN A 44 -10.51 -11.47 -8.39
C ASN A 44 -9.87 -10.23 -9.04
N LYS A 45 -8.78 -10.40 -9.78
CA LYS A 45 -8.02 -9.29 -10.40
C LYS A 45 -8.88 -8.37 -11.26
N ASP A 46 -9.88 -8.90 -11.97
CA ASP A 46 -10.76 -8.13 -12.85
C ASP A 46 -11.74 -7.25 -12.05
N GLN A 47 -12.13 -7.70 -10.86
CA GLN A 47 -12.96 -6.92 -9.95
C GLN A 47 -12.15 -5.81 -9.29
N ILE A 48 -10.92 -6.10 -8.84
CA ILE A 48 -10.01 -5.08 -8.29
C ILE A 48 -9.70 -4.00 -9.34
N ALA A 49 -9.46 -4.37 -10.60
CA ALA A 49 -9.22 -3.41 -11.66
C ALA A 49 -10.42 -2.44 -11.83
N LYS A 50 -11.66 -2.94 -11.72
CA LYS A 50 -12.87 -2.11 -11.77
C LYS A 50 -13.00 -1.19 -10.56
N ASP A 51 -12.74 -1.70 -9.36
CA ASP A 51 -12.82 -0.90 -8.13
C ASP A 51 -11.76 0.21 -8.13
N VAL A 52 -10.54 -0.08 -8.59
CA VAL A 52 -9.45 0.91 -8.74
C VAL A 52 -9.81 1.97 -9.77
N LYS A 53 -10.42 1.60 -10.90
CA LYS A 53 -10.94 2.55 -11.89
C LYS A 53 -12.01 3.47 -11.31
N GLN A 54 -12.96 2.92 -10.56
CA GLN A 54 -14.01 3.70 -9.92
C GLN A 54 -13.42 4.66 -8.87
N PHE A 55 -12.45 4.22 -8.08
CA PHE A 55 -11.76 5.06 -7.11
C PHE A 55 -11.00 6.21 -7.80
N TYR A 56 -10.32 5.92 -8.92
CA TYR A 56 -9.65 6.95 -9.73
C TYR A 56 -10.65 7.98 -10.27
N ASP A 57 -11.80 7.52 -10.77
CA ASP A 57 -12.85 8.39 -11.30
C ASP A 57 -13.44 9.31 -10.23
N GLN A 58 -13.65 8.80 -9.02
CA GLN A 58 -14.11 9.58 -7.87
C GLN A 58 -13.05 10.61 -7.45
N ALA A 59 -11.79 10.22 -7.36
CA ALA A 59 -10.69 11.13 -7.01
C ALA A 59 -10.50 12.23 -8.07
N LEU A 60 -10.64 11.90 -9.36
CA LEU A 60 -10.58 12.86 -10.46
C LEU A 60 -11.74 13.84 -10.40
N GLN A 61 -12.96 13.35 -10.17
CA GLN A 61 -14.14 14.20 -10.05
C GLN A 61 -14.01 15.17 -8.88
N GLN A 62 -13.52 14.69 -7.73
CA GLN A 62 -13.28 15.52 -6.55
C GLN A 62 -12.20 16.58 -6.80
N ALA A 63 -11.14 16.26 -7.53
CA ALA A 63 -10.09 17.22 -7.88
C ALA A 63 -10.51 18.26 -8.94
N VAL A 64 -11.60 18.04 -9.69
CA VAL A 64 -12.13 18.99 -10.68
C VAL A 64 -13.21 19.89 -10.08
N VAL A 65 -14.01 19.36 -9.16
CA VAL A 65 -15.12 20.10 -8.54
C VAL A 65 -14.62 21.02 -7.40
N ASP A 66 -13.54 20.63 -6.73
CA ASP A 66 -13.02 21.32 -5.54
C ASP A 66 -11.56 21.74 -5.79
N ASP A 67 -11.34 23.02 -6.13
CA ASP A 67 -10.01 23.55 -6.50
C ASP A 67 -9.03 23.54 -5.31
N ASP A 68 -9.55 23.55 -4.07
CA ASP A 68 -8.79 23.51 -2.82
C ASP A 68 -8.44 22.08 -2.36
N ALA A 69 -8.93 21.04 -3.05
CA ALA A 69 -8.64 19.63 -2.74
C ALA A 69 -7.23 19.21 -3.21
N ASN A 70 -6.21 19.87 -2.65
CA ASN A 70 -4.79 19.65 -2.93
C ASN A 70 -4.37 18.18 -2.79
N ASN A 71 -4.99 17.46 -1.84
CA ASN A 71 -4.72 16.03 -1.62
C ASN A 71 -5.24 15.16 -2.77
N ALA A 72 -6.45 15.41 -3.27
CA ALA A 72 -7.02 14.66 -4.40
C ALA A 72 -6.22 14.95 -5.68
N LYS A 73 -5.84 16.22 -5.89
CA LYS A 73 -5.00 16.65 -7.00
C LYS A 73 -3.61 16.00 -6.95
N ALA A 74 -3.02 15.86 -5.77
CA ALA A 74 -1.75 15.16 -5.58
C ALA A 74 -1.87 13.67 -5.94
N VAL A 75 -2.87 12.96 -5.41
CA VAL A 75 -3.10 11.54 -5.69
C VAL A 75 -3.29 11.29 -7.19
N VAL A 76 -4.15 12.07 -7.86
CA VAL A 76 -4.39 11.94 -9.30
C VAL A 76 -3.14 12.26 -10.12
N LYS A 77 -2.36 13.27 -9.70
CA LYS A 77 -1.09 13.62 -10.35
C LYS A 77 -0.06 12.50 -10.22
N THR A 78 0.11 11.93 -9.02
CA THR A 78 1.03 10.80 -8.78
C THR A 78 0.61 9.58 -9.59
N PHE A 79 -0.69 9.23 -9.59
CA PHE A 79 -1.21 8.16 -10.44
C PHE A 79 -0.88 8.39 -11.90
N HIS A 80 -1.14 9.60 -12.40
CA HIS A 80 -0.87 9.92 -13.80
C HIS A 80 0.62 9.90 -14.13
N GLU A 81 1.53 10.35 -13.24
CA GLU A 81 2.98 10.25 -13.44
C GLU A 81 3.47 8.80 -13.44
N THR A 82 3.06 7.99 -12.45
CA THR A 82 3.42 6.56 -12.35
C THR A 82 2.92 5.75 -13.54
N VAL A 83 1.75 6.10 -14.09
CA VAL A 83 1.15 5.45 -15.26
C VAL A 83 1.71 5.98 -16.59
N ARG A 84 2.25 7.21 -16.61
CA ARG A 84 2.76 7.89 -17.82
C ARG A 84 4.21 7.52 -18.17
N GLU A 85 4.98 6.89 -17.29
CA GLU A 85 6.35 6.42 -17.61
C GLU A 85 6.43 5.41 -18.79
N GLY A 86 5.29 4.95 -19.30
CA GLY A 86 5.20 4.20 -20.57
C GLY A 86 4.86 5.01 -21.84
N THR A 87 4.64 6.34 -21.79
CA THR A 87 4.21 7.11 -22.98
C THR A 87 5.10 8.32 -23.24
N ALA A 88 5.83 8.26 -24.36
CA ALA A 88 6.62 9.35 -24.89
C ALA A 88 5.77 10.63 -25.11
N ARG A 89 6.45 11.75 -24.85
CA ARG A 89 6.07 13.16 -25.00
C ARG A 89 5.23 13.50 -26.24
N THR A 90 3.90 13.39 -26.16
CA THR A 90 2.94 14.11 -27.01
C THR A 90 1.58 14.02 -26.28
N ALA A 91 0.69 14.99 -26.20
CA ALA A 91 0.54 16.24 -26.90
C ALA A 91 -0.14 17.27 -25.97
N ARG A 92 -0.18 18.48 -26.51
CA ARG A 92 -0.57 19.77 -25.95
C ARG A 92 -2.10 19.90 -25.93
N SER A 93 -2.62 20.41 -24.81
CA SER A 93 -3.83 21.25 -24.65
C SER A 93 -5.18 20.82 -25.25
N VAL A 94 -6.20 20.79 -24.36
CA VAL A 94 -7.65 20.94 -24.58
C VAL A 94 -8.43 19.63 -24.84
N SER A 95 -9.49 19.44 -24.03
CA SER A 95 -10.35 18.25 -23.84
C SER A 95 -9.77 17.09 -23.01
N THR A 96 -8.87 17.42 -22.08
CA THR A 96 -7.96 16.51 -21.37
C THR A 96 -8.54 15.73 -20.19
N SER A 97 -9.82 15.83 -19.84
CA SER A 97 -10.39 15.08 -18.69
C SER A 97 -11.04 13.76 -19.10
N ILE A 98 -11.79 13.72 -20.20
CA ILE A 98 -12.49 12.51 -20.66
C ILE A 98 -11.57 11.59 -21.46
N LEU A 99 -10.74 12.13 -22.36
CA LEU A 99 -9.78 11.34 -23.14
C LEU A 99 -8.70 10.72 -22.22
N LYS A 100 -8.30 11.47 -21.18
CA LYS A 100 -7.39 11.01 -20.12
C LYS A 100 -8.02 10.00 -19.16
N ARG A 101 -9.36 9.98 -19.04
CA ARG A 101 -10.08 8.95 -18.29
C ARG A 101 -9.99 7.62 -19.02
N GLU A 102 -10.29 7.59 -20.33
CA GLU A 102 -10.22 6.36 -21.13
C GLU A 102 -8.80 5.78 -21.21
N ASP A 103 -7.78 6.63 -21.44
CA ASP A 103 -6.37 6.21 -21.43
C ASP A 103 -5.94 5.62 -20.08
N CYS A 104 -6.41 6.21 -18.96
CA CYS A 104 -6.04 5.75 -17.63
C CYS A 104 -6.71 4.40 -17.29
N HIS A 105 -7.98 4.23 -17.66
CA HIS A 105 -8.70 2.96 -17.46
C HIS A 105 -8.03 1.81 -18.20
N GLN A 106 -7.64 2.03 -19.47
CA GLN A 106 -6.97 1.02 -20.27
C GLN A 106 -5.59 0.66 -19.70
N LYS A 107 -4.90 1.63 -19.11
CA LYS A 107 -3.58 1.40 -18.50
C LYS A 107 -3.67 0.77 -17.11
N ILE A 108 -4.76 0.99 -16.37
CA ILE A 108 -5.07 0.22 -15.16
C ILE A 108 -5.27 -1.25 -15.53
N ASP A 109 -6.03 -1.56 -16.58
CA ASP A 109 -6.17 -2.94 -17.07
C ASP A 109 -4.83 -3.54 -17.50
N ASP A 110 -3.98 -2.75 -18.17
CA ASP A 110 -2.63 -3.17 -18.57
C ASP A 110 -1.72 -3.42 -17.35
N LEU A 111 -1.88 -2.64 -16.26
CA LEU A 111 -1.18 -2.89 -15.00
C LEU A 111 -1.59 -4.21 -14.37
N PHE A 112 -2.89 -4.51 -14.34
CA PHE A 112 -3.41 -5.76 -13.78
C PHE A 112 -3.22 -6.98 -14.70
N SER A 113 -3.05 -6.78 -16.02
CA SER A 113 -2.91 -7.87 -16.98
C SER A 113 -1.46 -8.13 -17.42
N GLY A 114 -0.71 -7.08 -17.75
CA GLY A 114 0.64 -7.15 -18.29
C GLY A 114 1.73 -6.85 -17.26
N LYS A 115 1.42 -6.13 -16.18
CA LYS A 115 2.39 -5.72 -15.14
C LYS A 115 2.05 -6.21 -13.74
N LEU A 116 1.23 -7.25 -13.61
CA LEU A 116 0.89 -7.86 -12.33
C LEU A 116 2.15 -8.25 -11.52
N TYR A 117 3.25 -8.56 -12.21
CA TYR A 117 4.56 -8.82 -11.61
C TYR A 117 5.10 -7.64 -10.77
N LEU A 118 4.87 -6.38 -11.15
CA LEU A 118 5.30 -5.22 -10.35
C LEU A 118 4.57 -5.14 -9.01
N ILE A 119 3.25 -5.39 -9.04
CA ILE A 119 2.41 -5.45 -7.84
C ILE A 119 2.84 -6.64 -6.97
N GLY A 120 3.13 -7.78 -7.60
CA GLY A 120 3.65 -8.97 -6.93
C GLY A 120 5.00 -8.72 -6.24
N ILE A 121 5.97 -8.07 -6.91
CA ILE A 121 7.24 -7.70 -6.28
C ILE A 121 7.00 -6.80 -5.07
N ALA A 122 6.15 -5.78 -5.21
CA ALA A 122 5.85 -4.87 -4.10
C ALA A 122 5.27 -5.63 -2.90
N ALA A 123 4.32 -6.54 -3.12
CA ALA A 123 3.75 -7.39 -2.07
C ALA A 123 4.81 -8.29 -1.41
N ILE A 124 5.72 -8.89 -2.20
CA ILE A 124 6.81 -9.71 -1.66
C ILE A 124 7.73 -8.88 -0.77
N VAL A 125 8.08 -7.64 -1.18
CA VAL A 125 8.92 -6.75 -0.38
C VAL A 125 8.26 -6.43 0.97
N VAL A 126 6.97 -6.12 0.98
CA VAL A 126 6.22 -5.87 2.23
C VAL A 126 6.21 -7.11 3.12
N ALA A 127 5.91 -8.29 2.57
CA ALA A 127 5.93 -9.54 3.31
C ALA A 127 7.30 -9.84 3.94
N VAL A 128 8.40 -9.58 3.20
CA VAL A 128 9.77 -9.76 3.70
C VAL A 128 10.04 -8.81 4.87
N ILE A 129 9.66 -7.53 4.76
CA ILE A 129 9.83 -6.54 5.83
C ILE A 129 9.05 -6.99 7.08
N MET A 130 7.80 -7.43 6.94
CA MET A 130 7.00 -7.93 8.07
C MET A 130 7.65 -9.14 8.75
N ILE A 131 8.24 -10.07 7.98
CA ILE A 131 8.94 -11.22 8.54
C ILE A 131 10.16 -10.78 9.36
N PHE A 132 10.94 -9.82 8.85
CA PHE A 132 12.06 -9.25 9.62
C PHE A 132 11.57 -8.57 10.90
N GLU A 133 10.48 -7.82 10.85
CA GLU A 133 9.89 -7.19 12.04
C GLU A 133 9.44 -8.23 13.07
N MET A 134 8.82 -9.34 12.64
CA MET A 134 8.43 -10.44 13.52
C MET A 134 9.64 -11.12 14.19
N ILE A 135 10.70 -11.38 13.43
CA ILE A 135 11.93 -11.98 13.96
C ILE A 135 12.58 -11.05 14.99
N LEU A 136 12.76 -9.77 14.65
CA LEU A 136 13.37 -8.79 15.54
C LEU A 136 12.54 -8.59 16.81
N SER A 137 11.21 -8.61 16.71
CA SER A 137 10.32 -8.55 17.87
C SER A 137 10.54 -9.72 18.82
N MET A 138 10.65 -10.95 18.29
CA MET A 138 10.84 -12.14 19.12
C MET A 138 12.25 -12.19 19.73
N VAL A 139 13.27 -11.80 18.97
CA VAL A 139 14.66 -11.71 19.47
C VAL A 139 14.75 -10.68 20.58
N LEU A 140 14.17 -9.49 20.42
CA LEU A 140 14.15 -8.44 21.43
C LEU A 140 13.37 -8.88 22.68
N CYS A 141 12.21 -9.54 22.48
CA CYS A 141 11.43 -10.11 23.58
C CYS A 141 12.26 -11.14 24.38
N CYS A 142 12.96 -12.04 23.68
CA CYS A 142 13.83 -13.02 24.34
C CYS A 142 15.02 -12.36 25.05
N GLY A 143 15.60 -11.31 24.46
CA GLY A 143 16.70 -10.53 25.05
C GLY A 143 16.29 -9.89 26.38
N ILE A 144 15.16 -9.19 26.39
CA ILE A 144 14.61 -8.54 27.60
C ILE A 144 14.25 -9.57 28.68
N ARG A 145 13.65 -10.72 28.28
CA ARG A 145 13.30 -11.78 29.23
C ARG A 145 14.54 -12.35 29.93
N ASN A 146 15.65 -12.44 29.20
CA ASN A 146 16.92 -12.93 29.75
C ASN A 146 17.62 -11.88 30.63
N SER A 147 17.50 -10.58 30.31
CA SER A 147 18.10 -9.50 31.10
C SER A 147 17.37 -9.23 32.42
N SER A 148 16.05 -9.39 32.47
CA SER A 148 15.24 -9.21 33.70
C SER A 148 15.58 -10.17 34.85
N VAL A 149 16.39 -11.21 34.62
CA VAL A 149 16.74 -12.23 35.63
C VAL A 149 18.01 -11.86 36.41
N TYR A 150 18.70 -10.76 36.06
CA TYR A 150 19.80 -10.15 36.83
C TYR A 150 19.37 -8.83 37.45
#